data_AF-A0A1Q7D616-F1
#
_entry.id   AF-A0A1Q7D616-F1
#
_cell.length_a   1.000
_cell.length_b   1.000
_cell.length_c   1.000
_cell.angle_alpha   90.00
_cell.angle_beta   90.00
_cell.angle_gamma   90.00
#
_symmetry.space_group_name_H-M   'P 1'
#
loop_
_entity.id
_entity.type
_entity.pdbx_description
1 polymer ?
#
loop_
_entity_poly.entity_id
_entity_poly.type
_entity_poly.pdbx_seq_one_letter_code
_entity_poly.pdbx_strand_id
1 'polypeptide(L)'
;MLSLVDAEVRERIEEAADFVSLDVMVQSRRARGLPPPVADNTQDRQEFEAGVIAFLERLAADLGEGLSVEHRRKLEDTASRVGSDRVGRLLTVQVALAKHLPDYWQQFDTIRMRHAEARGASGGEGRGFLARFFRR
;
A
#
# COMPACT_ATOMS: atom_id res chain seq x y z
N MET A 1 -11.78 6.89 -18.46
CA MET A 1 -11.15 5.58 -18.69
C MET A 1 -9.66 5.76 -18.53
N LEU A 2 -9.02 4.97 -17.66
CA LEU A 2 -7.56 4.94 -17.53
C LEU A 2 -6.95 4.39 -18.82
N SER A 3 -5.75 4.85 -19.19
CA SER A 3 -5.01 4.19 -20.26
C SER A 3 -4.61 2.78 -19.80
N LEU A 4 -4.33 1.86 -20.74
CA LEU A 4 -3.90 0.50 -20.39
C LEU A 4 -2.67 0.50 -19.48
N VAL A 5 -1.72 1.41 -19.74
CA VAL A 5 -0.54 1.60 -18.88
C VAL A 5 -0.93 2.08 -17.48
N ASP A 6 -1.91 2.97 -17.35
CA ASP A 6 -2.34 3.44 -16.02
C ASP A 6 -3.07 2.34 -15.24
N ALA A 7 -3.80 1.46 -15.92
CA ALA A 7 -4.44 0.30 -15.30
C ALA A 7 -3.40 -0.71 -14.77
N GLU A 8 -2.38 -1.01 -15.57
CA GLU A 8 -1.26 -1.88 -15.15
C GLU A 8 -0.49 -1.27 -13.97
N VAL A 9 -0.19 0.03 -14.00
CA VAL A 9 0.48 0.71 -12.89
C VAL A 9 -0.39 0.66 -11.63
N ARG A 10 -1.71 0.87 -11.77
CA ARG A 10 -2.66 0.78 -10.66
C ARG A 10 -2.64 -0.62 -10.03
N GLU A 11 -2.76 -1.67 -10.84
CA GLU A 11 -2.76 -3.06 -10.39
C GLU A 11 -1.46 -3.40 -9.66
N ARG A 12 -0.31 -3.03 -10.22
CA ARG A 12 0.99 -3.25 -9.55
C ARG A 12 1.11 -2.54 -8.21
N ILE A 13 0.56 -1.33 -8.09
CA ILE A 13 0.56 -0.59 -6.81
C ILE A 13 -0.39 -1.24 -5.82
N GLU A 14 -1.56 -1.69 -6.27
CA GLU A 14 -2.56 -2.40 -5.46
C GLU A 14 -1.97 -3.70 -4.90
N GLU A 15 -1.41 -4.56 -5.75
CA GLU A 15 -0.74 -5.80 -5.33
C GLU A 15 0.42 -5.54 -4.35
N ALA A 16 1.22 -4.50 -4.60
CA ALA A 16 2.33 -4.15 -3.71
C ALA A 16 1.82 -3.67 -2.34
N ALA A 17 0.77 -2.85 -2.29
CA ALA A 17 0.17 -2.39 -1.04
C ALA A 17 -0.48 -3.53 -0.25
N ASP A 18 -1.13 -4.46 -0.93
CA ASP A 18 -1.69 -5.67 -0.34
C ASP A 18 -0.60 -6.55 0.27
N PHE A 19 0.49 -6.78 -0.47
CA PHE A 19 1.62 -7.56 0.03
C PHE A 19 2.24 -6.95 1.29
N VAL A 20 2.44 -5.62 1.29
CA VAL A 20 2.99 -4.89 2.46
C VAL A 20 2.09 -5.04 3.67
N SER A 21 0.78 -4.83 3.49
CA SER A 21 -0.20 -4.91 4.57
C SER A 21 -0.27 -6.30 5.17
N LEU A 22 -0.29 -7.34 4.32
CA LEU A 22 -0.31 -8.73 4.79
C LEU A 22 0.98 -9.13 5.50
N ASP A 23 2.16 -8.75 4.97
CA ASP A 23 3.44 -9.05 5.61
C ASP A 23 3.50 -8.43 7.01
N VAL A 24 3.16 -7.14 7.14
CA VAL A 24 3.13 -6.45 8.43
C VAL A 24 2.17 -7.13 9.42
N MET A 25 0.97 -7.50 8.96
CA MET A 25 -0.03 -8.21 9.78
C MET A 25 0.50 -9.56 10.27
N VAL A 26 1.11 -10.36 9.37
CA VAL A 26 1.67 -11.67 9.69
C VAL A 26 2.83 -11.56 10.68
N GLN A 27 3.76 -10.64 10.46
CA GLN A 27 4.91 -10.46 11.36
C GLN A 27 4.46 -9.96 12.74
N SER A 28 3.49 -9.03 12.79
CA SER A 28 2.93 -8.53 14.06
C SER A 28 2.26 -9.65 14.86
N ARG A 29 1.46 -10.50 14.20
CA ARG A 29 0.83 -11.67 14.85
C ARG A 29 1.86 -12.68 15.33
N ARG A 30 2.87 -12.98 14.51
CA ARG A 30 3.97 -13.88 14.87
C ARG A 30 4.71 -13.39 16.11
N ALA A 31 5.04 -12.10 16.20
CA ALA A 31 5.71 -11.50 17.36
C ALA A 31 4.88 -11.63 18.66
N ARG A 32 3.56 -11.77 18.54
CA ARG A 32 2.62 -11.96 19.66
C ARG A 32 2.22 -13.42 19.91
N GLY A 33 2.79 -14.38 19.17
CA GLY A 33 2.42 -15.79 19.26
C GLY A 33 1.00 -16.09 18.78
N LEU A 34 0.41 -15.24 17.93
CA LEU A 34 -0.92 -15.41 17.36
C LEU A 34 -0.88 -16.20 16.05
N PRO A 35 -1.98 -16.91 15.70
CA PRO A 35 -2.08 -17.60 14.41
C PRO A 35 -2.06 -16.61 13.23
N PRO A 36 -1.69 -17.09 12.03
CA PRO A 36 -1.76 -16.27 10.82
C PRO A 36 -3.20 -15.83 10.51
N PRO A 37 -3.38 -14.74 9.76
CA PRO A 37 -4.71 -14.30 9.33
C PRO A 37 -5.39 -15.33 8.41
N VAL A 38 -6.71 -15.39 8.51
CA VAL A 38 -7.57 -16.29 7.75
C VAL A 38 -8.45 -15.45 6.83
N ALA A 39 -8.41 -15.76 5.53
CA ALA A 39 -9.13 -14.99 4.52
C ALA A 39 -10.65 -14.93 4.77
N ASP A 40 -11.26 -15.94 5.38
CA ASP A 40 -12.71 -15.96 5.66
C ASP A 40 -13.10 -15.37 7.02
N ASN A 41 -12.12 -14.88 7.78
CA ASN A 41 -12.38 -14.19 9.04
C ASN A 41 -12.64 -12.70 8.77
N THR A 42 -13.81 -12.20 9.22
CA THR A 42 -14.22 -10.81 9.01
C THR A 42 -13.31 -9.80 9.72
N GLN A 43 -12.83 -10.12 10.92
CA GLN A 43 -11.92 -9.25 11.67
C GLN A 43 -10.55 -9.17 10.98
N ASP A 44 -10.07 -10.29 10.44
CA ASP A 44 -8.81 -10.34 9.71
C ASP A 44 -8.89 -9.52 8.40
N ARG A 45 -10.02 -9.60 7.69
CA ARG A 45 -10.27 -8.74 6.51
C ARG A 45 -10.27 -7.26 6.86
N GLN A 46 -10.96 -6.87 7.94
CA GLN A 46 -11.01 -5.48 8.39
C GLN A 46 -9.63 -4.96 8.81
N GLU A 47 -8.84 -5.77 9.52
CA GLU A 47 -7.47 -5.43 9.89
C GLU A 47 -6.58 -5.27 8.65
N PHE A 48 -6.70 -6.17 7.67
CA PHE A 48 -5.99 -6.08 6.39
C PHE A 48 -6.35 -4.82 5.61
N GLU A 49 -7.64 -4.54 5.41
CA GLU A 49 -8.13 -3.33 4.71
C GLU A 49 -7.66 -2.05 5.41
N ALA A 50 -7.71 -2.00 6.74
CA ALA A 50 -7.17 -0.89 7.52
C ALA A 50 -5.65 -0.73 7.34
N GLY A 51 -4.93 -1.85 7.22
CA GLY A 51 -3.50 -1.89 6.90
C GLY A 51 -3.20 -1.26 5.53
N VAL A 52 -3.96 -1.64 4.50
CA VAL A 52 -3.81 -1.12 3.13
C VAL A 52 -4.05 0.38 3.09
N ILE A 53 -5.15 0.85 3.70
CA ILE A 53 -5.47 2.28 3.79
C ILE A 53 -4.34 3.03 4.51
N ALA A 54 -3.91 2.56 5.67
CA ALA A 54 -2.87 3.23 6.46
C ALA A 54 -1.53 3.30 5.73
N PHE A 55 -1.16 2.25 4.98
CA PHE A 55 0.06 2.25 4.19
C PHE A 55 -0.02 3.23 3.00
N LEU A 56 -1.11 3.19 2.23
CA LEU A 56 -1.32 4.10 1.10
C LEU A 56 -1.40 5.57 1.51
N GLU A 57 -1.98 5.87 2.67
CA GLU A 57 -2.00 7.23 3.23
C GLU A 57 -0.62 7.71 3.62
N ARG A 58 0.16 6.86 4.29
CA ARG A 58 1.55 7.19 4.63
C ARG A 58 2.40 7.38 3.37
N LEU A 59 2.24 6.51 2.39
CA LEU A 59 2.94 6.62 1.11
C LEU A 59 2.60 7.94 0.40
N ALA A 60 1.34 8.34 0.37
CA ALA A 60 0.91 9.62 -0.21
C ALA A 60 1.49 10.82 0.56
N ALA A 61 1.50 10.76 1.90
CA ALA A 61 2.04 11.82 2.75
C ALA A 61 3.55 11.99 2.55
N ASP A 62 4.32 10.92 2.69
CA ASP A 62 5.79 10.94 2.59
C ASP A 62 6.26 11.36 1.18
N LEU A 63 5.58 10.90 0.12
CA LEU A 63 5.88 11.33 -1.26
C LEU A 63 5.40 12.76 -1.56
N GLY A 64 4.38 13.24 -0.84
CA GLY A 64 3.79 14.56 -1.02
C GLY A 64 4.61 15.72 -0.43
N GLU A 65 5.53 15.44 0.50
CA GLU A 65 6.39 16.46 1.12
C GLU A 65 7.34 17.11 0.10
N GLY A 66 7.81 16.36 -0.89
CA GLY A 66 8.70 16.86 -1.94
C GLY A 66 8.00 17.59 -3.08
N LEU A 67 6.66 17.65 -3.10
CA LEU A 67 5.90 18.21 -4.20
C LEU A 67 5.66 19.72 -4.06
N SER A 68 5.67 20.41 -5.20
CA SER A 68 5.19 21.80 -5.28
C SER A 68 3.70 21.89 -4.94
N VAL A 69 3.26 23.07 -4.50
CA VAL A 69 1.85 23.34 -4.17
C VAL A 69 0.92 23.08 -5.36
N GLU A 70 1.38 23.38 -6.58
CA GLU A 70 0.62 23.14 -7.82
C GLU A 70 0.40 21.64 -8.07
N HIS A 71 1.45 20.83 -7.91
CA HIS A 71 1.35 19.39 -8.06
C HIS A 71 0.47 18.77 -6.97
N ARG A 72 0.55 19.25 -5.73
CA ARG A 72 -0.32 18.80 -4.63
C ARG A 72 -1.80 19.05 -4.92
N ARG A 73 -2.14 20.27 -5.38
CA ARG A 73 -3.52 20.61 -5.79
C ARG A 73 -4.02 19.74 -6.93
N LYS A 74 -3.17 19.42 -7.90
CA LYS A 74 -3.52 18.53 -9.02
C LYS A 74 -3.82 17.10 -8.55
N LEU A 75 -3.09 16.59 -7.55
CA LEU A 75 -3.36 15.29 -6.94
C LEU A 75 -4.69 15.29 -6.18
N GLU A 76 -4.97 16.33 -5.39
CA GLU A 76 -6.24 16.50 -4.68
C GLU A 76 -7.45 16.55 -5.62
N ASP A 77 -7.34 17.30 -6.72
CA ASP A 77 -8.38 17.37 -7.75
C ASP A 77 -8.60 16.01 -8.42
N THR A 78 -7.51 15.29 -8.73
CA THR A 78 -7.59 13.95 -9.34
C THR A 78 -8.27 12.95 -8.41
N ALA A 79 -7.91 12.98 -7.11
CA ALA A 79 -8.52 12.12 -6.10
C ALA A 79 -10.02 12.42 -5.91
N SER A 80 -10.40 13.70 -5.95
CA SER A 80 -11.80 14.13 -5.75
C SER A 80 -12.76 13.64 -6.84
N ARG A 81 -12.23 13.29 -8.02
CA ARG A 81 -13.01 12.74 -9.15
C ARG A 81 -13.37 11.27 -8.97
N VAL A 82 -12.67 10.55 -8.10
CA VAL A 82 -13.00 9.17 -7.75
C VAL A 82 -14.03 9.26 -6.62
N GLY A 83 -15.16 8.55 -6.78
CA GLY A 83 -16.33 8.59 -5.90
C GLY A 83 -16.05 8.22 -4.44
N SER A 84 -17.02 7.79 -3.64
CA SER A 84 -16.84 7.56 -2.19
C SER A 84 -15.85 6.44 -1.79
N ASP A 85 -15.27 5.72 -2.75
CA ASP A 85 -14.30 4.65 -2.49
C ASP A 85 -12.93 5.20 -2.06
N ARG A 86 -12.58 5.04 -0.79
CA ARG A 86 -11.35 5.58 -0.19
C ARG A 86 -10.09 4.92 -0.77
N VAL A 87 -10.11 3.60 -0.96
CA VAL A 87 -8.95 2.85 -1.49
C VAL A 87 -8.70 3.25 -2.94
N GLY A 88 -9.73 3.31 -3.78
CA GLY A 88 -9.62 3.75 -5.16
C GLY A 88 -9.11 5.18 -5.32
N ARG A 89 -9.49 6.10 -4.42
CA ARG A 89 -8.90 7.46 -4.37
C ARG A 89 -7.41 7.42 -4.11
N LEU A 90 -7.00 6.67 -3.09
CA LEU A 90 -5.59 6.54 -2.71
C LEU A 90 -4.77 5.91 -3.83
N LEU A 91 -5.26 4.83 -4.44
CA LEU A 91 -4.61 4.21 -5.61
C LEU A 91 -4.48 5.18 -6.77
N THR A 92 -5.50 6.01 -7.01
CA THR A 92 -5.44 7.04 -8.07
C THR A 92 -4.38 8.10 -7.79
N VAL A 93 -4.24 8.52 -6.53
CA VAL A 93 -3.14 9.41 -6.10
C VAL A 93 -1.79 8.74 -6.35
N GLN A 94 -1.64 7.46 -6.00
CA GLN A 94 -0.38 6.74 -6.20
C GLN A 94 -0.03 6.57 -7.68
N VAL A 95 -0.99 6.27 -8.55
CA VAL A 95 -0.77 6.21 -10.01
C VAL A 95 -0.29 7.57 -10.52
N ALA A 96 -0.90 8.67 -10.07
CA ALA A 96 -0.48 10.01 -10.46
C ALA A 96 0.94 10.36 -9.96
N LEU A 97 1.29 9.94 -8.73
CA LEU A 97 2.64 10.07 -8.18
C LEU A 97 3.66 9.24 -8.97
N ALA A 98 3.36 7.98 -9.28
CA ALA A 98 4.23 7.08 -10.04
C ALA A 98 4.54 7.59 -11.45
N LYS A 99 3.62 8.34 -12.05
CA LYS A 99 3.83 8.99 -13.36
C LYS A 99 4.69 10.24 -13.28
N HIS A 100 4.76 10.88 -12.11
CA HIS A 100 5.47 12.13 -11.92
C HIS A 100 6.87 11.94 -11.34
N LEU A 101 7.03 10.95 -10.46
CA LEU A 101 8.26 10.67 -9.74
C LEU A 101 9.02 9.52 -10.41
N PRO A 102 10.19 9.77 -11.04
CA PRO A 102 10.97 8.71 -11.68
C PRO A 102 11.52 7.69 -10.68
N ASP A 103 11.74 8.09 -9.43
CA ASP A 103 12.20 7.25 -8.33
C ASP A 103 11.06 6.70 -7.44
N TYR A 104 9.80 6.76 -7.90
CA TYR A 104 8.61 6.31 -7.14
C TYR A 104 8.80 4.95 -6.47
N TRP A 105 9.24 3.93 -7.22
CA TRP A 105 9.39 2.57 -6.68
C TRP A 105 10.53 2.46 -5.65
N GLN A 106 11.59 3.28 -5.78
CA GLN A 106 12.67 3.32 -4.79
C GLN A 106 12.20 3.96 -3.48
N GLN A 107 11.42 5.04 -3.58
CA GLN A 107 10.81 5.69 -2.42
C GLN A 107 9.75 4.78 -1.76
N PHE A 108 8.94 4.09 -2.57
CA PHE A 108 7.97 3.09 -2.11
C PHE A 108 8.66 2.04 -1.23
N ASP A 109 9.77 1.46 -1.69
CA ASP A 109 10.50 0.46 -0.93
C ASP A 109 11.09 1.02 0.37
N THR A 110 11.58 2.25 0.35
CA THR A 110 12.09 2.95 1.54
C THR A 110 10.98 3.16 2.57
N ILE A 111 9.82 3.65 2.14
CA ILE A 111 8.66 3.90 3.00
C ILE A 111 8.09 2.58 3.52
N ARG A 112 8.05 1.54 2.68
CA ARG A 112 7.65 0.17 3.06
C ARG A 112 8.50 -0.36 4.21
N MET A 113 9.82 -0.25 4.14
CA MET A 113 10.73 -0.70 5.21
C MET A 113 10.43 0.05 6.52
N ARG A 114 10.34 1.39 6.47
CA ARG A 114 10.00 2.21 7.64
C ARG A 114 8.61 1.92 8.21
N HIS A 115 7.66 1.51 7.36
CA HIS A 115 6.30 1.16 7.77
C HIS A 115 6.27 -0.19 8.52
N ALA A 116 7.02 -1.18 8.03
CA ALA A 116 7.17 -2.47 8.70
C ALA A 116 7.87 -2.32 10.06
N GLU A 117 8.97 -1.57 10.12
CA GLU A 117 9.72 -1.30 11.35
C GLU A 117 8.86 -0.63 12.42
N ALA A 118 8.10 0.41 12.06
CA ALA A 118 7.21 1.13 12.98
C ALA A 118 6.11 0.23 13.58
N ARG A 119 5.74 -0.85 12.90
CA ARG A 119 4.73 -1.82 13.35
C ARG A 119 5.33 -3.00 14.14
N GLY A 120 6.63 -2.96 14.43
CA GLY A 120 7.33 -4.03 15.15
C GLY A 120 7.54 -5.29 14.30
N ALA A 121 7.30 -5.23 12.99
CA ALA A 121 7.69 -6.26 12.05
C ALA A 121 9.19 -6.11 11.78
N SER A 122 10.02 -6.61 12.70
CA SER A 122 11.47 -6.63 12.51
C SER A 122 11.79 -7.52 11.31
N GLY A 123 12.37 -6.91 10.26
CA GLY A 123 12.63 -7.57 8.98
C GLY A 123 13.49 -8.82 9.13
N GLY A 124 12.88 -9.98 8.93
CA GLY A 124 13.57 -11.27 8.92
C GLY A 124 12.75 -12.33 8.21
N GLU A 125 13.11 -12.62 6.96
CA GLU A 125 12.85 -13.91 6.28
C GLU A 125 11.39 -14.24 5.87
N GLY A 126 10.54 -13.24 5.62
CA GLY A 126 9.12 -13.46 5.24
C GLY A 126 8.82 -13.85 3.78
N ARG A 127 9.76 -13.64 2.84
CA ARG A 127 9.50 -13.82 1.39
C ARG A 127 9.05 -15.23 0.98
N GLY A 128 9.40 -16.27 1.75
CA GLY A 128 9.08 -17.66 1.41
C GLY A 128 7.70 -18.15 1.85
N PHE A 129 7.09 -17.53 2.86
CA PHE A 129 5.84 -18.03 3.45
C PHE A 129 4.60 -17.42 2.80
N LEU A 130 4.63 -16.11 2.49
CA LEU A 130 3.51 -15.42 1.84
C LEU A 130 3.27 -15.90 0.40
N ALA A 131 4.34 -16.23 -0.33
CA ALA A 131 4.25 -16.80 -1.68
C ALA A 131 3.48 -18.14 -1.73
N ARG A 132 3.37 -18.87 -0.61
CA ARG A 132 2.57 -20.10 -0.53
C ARG A 132 1.08 -19.84 -0.29
N PHE A 133 0.72 -18.69 0.27
CA PHE A 133 -0.67 -18.35 0.58
C PHE A 133 -1.42 -17.77 -0.63
N PHE A 134 -0.71 -17.11 -1.55
CA PHE A 134 -1.28 -16.57 -2.80
C PHE A 134 -1.21 -17.54 -3.99
N ARG A 135 -0.66 -18.75 -3.81
CA ARG A 135 -0.61 -19.76 -4.86
C ARG A 135 -1.78 -20.75 -4.68
N ARG A 136 -2.95 -20.38 -5.18
CA ARG A 136 -4.05 -21.32 -5.43
C ARG A 136 -4.33 -21.40 -6.91
#